data_AF-D6SLI4-F1
#
_entry.id   AF-D6SLI4-F1
#
_cell.length_a   1.000
_cell.length_b   1.000
_cell.length_c   1.000
_cell.angle_alpha   90.00
_cell.angle_beta   90.00
_cell.angle_gamma   90.00
#
_symmetry.space_group_name_H-M   'P 1'
#
loop_
_entity.id
_entity.type
_entity.pdbx_description
1 polymer ?
#
loop_
_entity_poly.entity_id
_entity_poly.type
_entity_poly.pdbx_seq_one_letter_code
_entity_poly.pdbx_strand_id
1 'polypeptide(L)'
;MMRYFKIISIYLLVFFICGCAVQDRVQQQRAQYTEPPFQIETFDTQIIHHEEVSGDIRLVVAAIVEQMRNEDNTSQYVSFNNRGSHRLTYPAFHFNGFSLTSTLIQNYNCETVNNVNECYLDGFFTFADDFQRTSIDYFNVEYAVHDNSIVIHDSFAVNAPPTIPRLQAYIVPREDFSKVVDRADSYYSFYAGIVSSAHNIVPTDEEQRQHEKLEQMSFFERLRSGVTREREDNVVIIFAMDRLTPNAEFEVQVTESLYSSNSLVTPEYINYQGWRAAIFGGNFAIDRDNFYIKAYYEPAIDIYPDGTERILAGLFTPEKDYEGQKKVQRERMSQQREHTPREGPLSRGESVLDTSDRSDARIIQTRLAELGYYNMIIDGLWGPGSRGALEQFQRSSGLEASGWNLQTQRSLFEGTGR
;
A
#
# COMPACT_ATOMS: atom_id res chain seq x y z
N MET A 1 0.68 -29.63 -28.10
CA MET A 1 1.62 -29.34 -29.21
C MET A 1 2.43 -28.10 -28.79
N MET A 2 3.64 -28.32 -28.28
CA MET A 2 4.57 -27.29 -27.79
C MET A 2 4.81 -26.19 -28.83
N ARG A 3 4.69 -24.93 -28.44
CA ARG A 3 5.24 -23.79 -29.20
C ARG A 3 6.04 -22.86 -28.29
N TYR A 4 7.35 -23.02 -28.43
CA TYR A 4 8.44 -22.09 -28.16
C TYR A 4 8.03 -20.60 -28.16
N PHE A 5 8.33 -19.88 -27.07
CA PHE A 5 8.64 -18.46 -27.11
C PHE A 5 9.98 -18.25 -26.40
N LYS A 6 11.06 -18.36 -27.17
CA LYS A 6 12.38 -17.91 -26.75
C LYS A 6 12.32 -16.39 -26.62
N ILE A 7 12.72 -15.85 -25.47
CA ILE A 7 13.04 -14.44 -25.27
C ILE A 7 14.08 -14.09 -26.35
N ILE A 8 13.65 -13.30 -27.34
CA ILE A 8 14.45 -12.99 -28.54
C ILE A 8 15.64 -12.12 -28.12
N SER A 9 16.81 -12.44 -28.68
CA SER A 9 18.11 -11.81 -28.48
C SER A 9 18.07 -10.28 -28.37
N ILE A 10 18.32 -9.79 -27.16
CA ILE A 10 18.64 -8.40 -26.87
C ILE A 10 20.15 -8.20 -27.17
N TYR A 11 20.48 -7.63 -28.34
CA TYR A 11 21.85 -7.22 -28.67
C TYR A 11 22.05 -5.75 -28.27
N LEU A 12 22.69 -5.51 -27.12
CA LEU A 12 22.93 -4.17 -26.57
C LEU A 12 24.05 -3.41 -27.30
N LEU A 13 23.77 -2.15 -27.66
CA LEU A 13 24.75 -1.16 -28.09
C LEU A 13 24.44 0.15 -27.36
N VAL A 14 25.24 0.53 -26.35
CA VAL A 14 24.99 1.72 -25.50
C VAL A 14 26.26 2.57 -25.37
N PHE A 15 26.09 3.88 -25.57
CA PHE A 15 27.13 4.92 -25.51
C PHE A 15 27.34 5.48 -24.09
N PHE A 16 28.56 5.93 -23.82
CA PHE A 16 29.05 6.47 -22.54
C PHE A 16 28.68 7.94 -22.30
N ILE A 17 28.38 8.31 -21.05
CA ILE A 17 28.18 9.72 -20.63
C ILE A 17 29.23 10.11 -19.57
N CYS A 18 29.80 11.30 -19.79
CA CYS A 18 30.79 11.97 -18.93
C CYS A 18 30.16 13.29 -18.45
N GLY A 19 30.09 13.50 -17.13
CA GLY A 19 29.39 14.62 -16.51
C GLY A 19 30.28 15.39 -15.53
N CYS A 20 30.32 16.72 -15.66
CA CYS A 20 30.94 17.64 -14.70
C CYS A 20 30.33 19.05 -14.89
N ALA A 21 29.22 19.41 -14.21
CA ALA A 21 28.85 20.83 -13.99
C ALA A 21 27.60 21.14 -13.12
N VAL A 22 26.73 20.18 -12.74
CA VAL A 22 25.32 20.52 -12.39
C VAL A 22 25.01 20.54 -10.87
N GLN A 23 26.02 20.56 -9.99
CA GLN A 23 25.81 20.18 -8.58
C GLN A 23 25.29 21.30 -7.65
N ASP A 24 25.41 22.59 -8.00
CA ASP A 24 25.12 23.69 -7.05
C ASP A 24 23.66 24.18 -6.99
N ARG A 25 22.76 23.74 -7.90
CA ARG A 25 21.35 24.22 -7.91
C ARG A 25 20.36 23.36 -7.13
N VAL A 26 20.72 22.13 -6.77
CA VAL A 26 19.76 21.10 -6.29
C VAL A 26 19.33 21.29 -4.81
N GLN A 27 20.16 21.94 -3.98
CA GLN A 27 19.87 22.06 -2.54
C GLN A 27 18.84 23.14 -2.15
N GLN A 28 18.62 24.16 -2.99
CA GLN A 28 17.72 25.27 -2.62
C GLN A 28 16.23 25.00 -2.83
N GLN A 29 15.83 23.95 -3.56
CA GLN A 29 14.45 23.78 -4.04
C GLN A 29 13.65 22.61 -3.43
N ARG A 30 14.22 21.81 -2.51
CA ARG A 30 13.48 20.77 -1.74
C ARG A 30 12.29 21.34 -0.93
N ALA A 31 12.18 22.66 -0.77
CA ALA A 31 11.19 23.34 0.06
C ALA A 31 9.87 23.73 -0.65
N GLN A 32 9.69 23.38 -1.94
CA GLN A 32 8.59 23.96 -2.73
C GLN A 32 7.82 22.93 -3.57
N TYR A 33 7.41 21.82 -2.96
CA TYR A 33 6.33 20.98 -3.49
C TYR A 33 5.04 21.32 -2.76
N THR A 34 4.16 22.06 -3.43
CA THR A 34 2.74 22.17 -3.08
C THR A 34 2.00 20.96 -3.66
N GLU A 35 1.16 20.32 -2.86
CA GLU A 35 0.29 19.22 -3.26
C GLU A 35 -0.47 19.55 -4.56
N PRO A 36 -0.63 18.59 -5.48
CA PRO A 36 -1.38 18.81 -6.72
C PRO A 36 -2.86 19.12 -6.41
N PRO A 37 -3.52 20.00 -7.18
CA PRO A 37 -4.79 20.62 -6.78
C PRO A 37 -6.04 19.77 -7.06
N PHE A 38 -5.92 18.47 -7.36
CA PHE A 38 -7.10 17.65 -7.64
C PHE A 38 -7.66 17.07 -6.35
N GLN A 39 -8.84 17.56 -5.95
CA GLN A 39 -9.67 16.84 -4.97
C GLN A 39 -10.27 15.63 -5.68
N ILE A 40 -9.80 14.44 -5.32
CA ILE A 40 -10.50 13.19 -5.67
C ILE A 40 -11.80 13.20 -4.86
N GLU A 41 -12.95 13.26 -5.54
CA GLU A 41 -14.22 12.89 -4.89
C GLU A 41 -14.09 11.43 -4.48
N THR A 42 -13.81 11.22 -3.20
CA THR A 42 -13.84 9.90 -2.60
C THR A 42 -15.30 9.59 -2.32
N PHE A 43 -15.87 8.65 -3.06
CA PHE A 43 -17.15 8.06 -2.66
C PHE A 43 -16.93 7.35 -1.33
N ASP A 44 -17.83 7.57 -0.36
CA ASP A 44 -17.80 6.87 0.92
C ASP A 44 -17.87 5.36 0.65
N THR A 45 -16.72 4.70 0.68
CA THR A 45 -16.62 3.26 0.47
C THR A 45 -17.00 2.60 1.78
N GLN A 46 -18.23 2.09 1.88
CA GLN A 46 -18.64 1.30 3.04
C GLN A 46 -18.02 -0.09 2.95
N ILE A 47 -17.18 -0.43 3.93
CA ILE A 47 -16.73 -1.80 4.12
C ILE A 47 -17.90 -2.56 4.73
N ILE A 48 -18.63 -3.31 3.91
CA ILE A 48 -19.72 -4.17 4.34
C ILE A 48 -19.13 -5.54 4.67
N HIS A 49 -19.45 -6.09 5.84
CA HIS A 49 -19.04 -7.46 6.16
C HIS A 49 -19.75 -8.44 5.22
N HIS A 50 -19.05 -9.47 4.73
CA HIS A 50 -19.63 -10.42 3.78
C HIS A 50 -20.97 -11.03 4.24
N GLU A 51 -21.20 -11.15 5.56
CA GLU A 51 -22.45 -11.63 6.18
C GLU A 51 -23.65 -10.71 5.93
N GLU A 52 -23.39 -9.40 5.80
CA GLU A 52 -24.39 -8.34 5.57
C GLU A 52 -24.72 -8.17 4.08
N VAL A 53 -23.91 -8.75 3.18
CA VAL A 53 -24.17 -8.78 1.74
C VAL A 53 -25.28 -9.78 1.43
N SER A 54 -26.20 -9.42 0.53
CA SER A 54 -27.29 -10.30 0.12
C SER A 54 -26.77 -11.64 -0.42
N GLY A 55 -27.51 -12.72 -0.16
CA GLY A 55 -27.07 -14.10 -0.47
C GLY A 55 -26.88 -14.36 -1.96
N ASP A 56 -27.72 -13.74 -2.79
CA ASP A 56 -27.62 -13.77 -4.24
C ASP A 56 -26.34 -13.10 -4.75
N ILE A 57 -25.99 -11.90 -4.27
CA ILE A 57 -24.75 -11.21 -4.65
C ILE A 57 -23.54 -12.12 -4.37
N ARG A 58 -23.49 -12.77 -3.20
CA ARG A 58 -22.39 -13.68 -2.85
C ARG A 58 -22.30 -14.86 -3.82
N LEU A 59 -23.43 -15.49 -4.16
CA LEU A 59 -23.48 -16.63 -5.05
C LEU A 59 -23.13 -16.26 -6.50
N VAL A 60 -23.63 -15.11 -6.97
CA VAL A 60 -23.34 -14.59 -8.32
C VAL A 60 -21.86 -14.26 -8.44
N VAL A 61 -21.30 -13.49 -7.51
CA VAL A 61 -19.87 -13.14 -7.51
C VAL A 61 -19.00 -14.39 -7.52
N ALA A 62 -19.31 -15.38 -6.67
CA ALA A 62 -18.58 -16.65 -6.63
C ALA A 62 -18.62 -17.36 -8.00
N ALA A 63 -19.81 -17.51 -8.60
CA ALA A 63 -19.98 -18.17 -9.89
C ALA A 63 -19.21 -17.45 -11.02
N ILE A 64 -19.19 -16.11 -11.01
CA ILE A 64 -18.42 -15.33 -11.98
C ILE A 64 -16.92 -15.61 -11.82
N VAL A 65 -16.39 -15.55 -10.59
CA VAL A 65 -14.98 -15.77 -10.31
C VAL A 65 -14.54 -17.20 -10.66
N GLU A 66 -15.39 -18.20 -10.39
CA GLU A 66 -15.16 -19.60 -10.78
C GLU A 66 -15.05 -19.75 -12.31
N GLN A 67 -15.97 -19.12 -13.06
CA GLN A 67 -15.91 -19.09 -14.53
C GLN A 67 -14.65 -18.36 -15.02
N MET A 68 -14.28 -17.23 -14.42
CA MET A 68 -13.04 -16.51 -14.76
C MET A 68 -11.79 -17.37 -14.55
N ARG A 69 -11.81 -18.25 -13.55
CA ARG A 69 -10.73 -19.20 -13.24
C ARG A 69 -10.76 -20.47 -14.09
N ASN A 70 -11.79 -20.64 -14.93
CA ASN A 70 -12.03 -21.87 -15.68
C ASN A 70 -12.10 -23.11 -14.76
N GLU A 71 -12.76 -22.94 -13.61
CA GLU A 71 -13.05 -23.99 -12.65
C GLU A 71 -14.46 -24.55 -12.93
N ASP A 72 -14.59 -25.85 -13.21
CA ASP A 72 -15.87 -26.53 -13.52
C ASP A 72 -16.76 -26.77 -12.27
N ASN A 73 -16.70 -25.87 -11.29
CA ASN A 73 -17.45 -25.98 -10.04
C ASN A 73 -18.64 -25.02 -10.03
N THR A 74 -19.56 -25.12 -10.98
CA THR A 74 -20.78 -24.32 -10.89
C THR A 74 -21.62 -24.77 -9.69
N SER A 75 -21.85 -23.83 -8.76
CA SER A 75 -22.79 -23.99 -7.65
C SER A 75 -24.12 -24.59 -8.14
N GLN A 76 -24.68 -25.56 -7.41
CA GLN A 76 -25.97 -26.19 -7.74
C GLN A 76 -27.14 -25.20 -7.82
N TYR A 77 -26.95 -23.97 -7.33
CA TYR A 77 -27.97 -22.93 -7.28
C TYR A 77 -27.80 -21.84 -8.33
N VAL A 78 -26.66 -21.76 -9.03
CA VAL A 78 -26.38 -20.71 -10.02
C VAL A 78 -26.15 -21.34 -11.38
N SER A 79 -26.86 -20.87 -12.38
CA SER A 79 -26.74 -21.34 -13.76
C SER A 79 -26.53 -20.19 -14.72
N PHE A 80 -25.79 -20.45 -15.80
CA PHE A 80 -25.59 -19.50 -16.89
C PHE A 80 -26.57 -19.83 -18.02
N ASN A 81 -27.32 -18.83 -18.48
CA ASN A 81 -28.25 -19.00 -19.59
C ASN A 81 -27.47 -19.30 -20.89
N ASN A 82 -27.67 -20.47 -21.49
CA ASN A 82 -26.98 -20.85 -22.73
C ASN A 82 -27.27 -19.92 -23.94
N ARG A 83 -28.30 -19.08 -23.88
CA ARG A 83 -28.60 -18.06 -24.90
C ARG A 83 -28.02 -16.67 -24.56
N GLY A 84 -27.49 -16.52 -23.35
CA GLY A 84 -26.87 -15.32 -22.83
C GLY A 84 -25.50 -15.04 -23.41
N SER A 85 -25.06 -13.79 -23.33
CA SER A 85 -23.70 -13.37 -23.67
C SER A 85 -22.81 -13.44 -22.43
N HIS A 86 -21.95 -14.46 -22.37
CA HIS A 86 -20.98 -14.64 -21.29
C HIS A 86 -19.54 -14.47 -21.78
N ARG A 87 -18.84 -13.44 -21.30
CA ARG A 87 -17.43 -13.13 -21.62
C ARG A 87 -16.61 -13.00 -20.33
N LEU A 88 -16.31 -14.14 -19.71
CA LEU A 88 -15.63 -14.19 -18.40
C LEU A 88 -14.22 -14.77 -18.46
N THR A 89 -13.83 -15.41 -19.57
CA THR A 89 -12.51 -16.02 -19.74
C THR A 89 -11.63 -15.18 -20.66
N TYR A 90 -10.35 -15.05 -20.33
CA TYR A 90 -9.35 -14.44 -21.21
C TYR A 90 -8.62 -15.52 -22.00
N PRO A 91 -8.61 -15.47 -23.35
CA PRO A 91 -7.95 -16.50 -24.16
C PRO A 91 -6.45 -16.67 -23.88
N ALA A 92 -5.79 -15.61 -23.41
CA ALA A 92 -4.37 -15.58 -23.18
C ALA A 92 -3.98 -15.68 -21.69
N PHE A 93 -4.85 -15.25 -20.77
CA PHE A 93 -4.51 -15.08 -19.36
C PHE A 93 -5.32 -16.01 -18.46
N HIS A 94 -4.64 -16.64 -17.51
CA HIS A 94 -5.24 -17.50 -16.49
C HIS A 94 -4.94 -16.96 -15.10
N PHE A 95 -5.93 -16.98 -14.21
CA PHE A 95 -5.80 -16.54 -12.82
C PHE A 95 -5.10 -17.57 -11.90
N ASN A 96 -4.40 -18.55 -12.47
CA ASN A 96 -3.66 -19.54 -11.69
C ASN A 96 -2.56 -18.84 -10.86
N GLY A 97 -2.56 -19.09 -9.54
CA GLY A 97 -1.66 -18.42 -8.60
C GLY A 97 -2.12 -17.03 -8.15
N PHE A 98 -3.30 -16.56 -8.58
CA PHE A 98 -3.91 -15.32 -8.12
C PHE A 98 -5.09 -15.59 -7.17
N SER A 99 -5.00 -15.03 -5.98
CA SER A 99 -6.07 -15.01 -4.99
C SER A 99 -6.96 -13.78 -5.20
N LEU A 100 -8.27 -13.94 -5.09
CA LEU A 100 -9.19 -12.80 -5.03
C LEU A 100 -9.02 -12.14 -3.65
N THR A 101 -8.51 -10.92 -3.61
CA THR A 101 -8.20 -10.19 -2.36
C THR A 101 -9.29 -9.20 -1.98
N SER A 102 -10.02 -8.68 -2.95
CA SER A 102 -11.13 -7.77 -2.72
C SER A 102 -12.18 -7.87 -3.82
N THR A 103 -13.43 -7.60 -3.46
CA THR A 103 -14.53 -7.34 -4.39
C THR A 103 -15.16 -6.02 -3.98
N LEU A 104 -15.16 -5.06 -4.90
CA LEU A 104 -15.88 -3.80 -4.74
C LEU A 104 -17.17 -3.88 -5.55
N ILE A 105 -18.31 -3.69 -4.91
CA ILE A 105 -19.60 -3.57 -5.59
C ILE A 105 -19.84 -2.09 -5.83
N GLN A 106 -20.00 -1.69 -7.09
CA GLN A 106 -20.22 -0.30 -7.46
C GLN A 106 -21.73 -0.01 -7.56
N ASN A 107 -22.47 -0.82 -8.31
CA ASN A 107 -23.91 -0.70 -8.43
C ASN A 107 -24.59 -2.05 -8.19
N TYR A 108 -25.73 -2.00 -7.52
CA TYR A 108 -26.64 -3.12 -7.36
C TYR A 108 -28.08 -2.60 -7.42
N ASN A 109 -28.90 -3.19 -8.29
CA ASN A 109 -30.32 -2.89 -8.38
C ASN A 109 -31.10 -4.20 -8.62
N CYS A 110 -32.27 -4.32 -8.01
CA CYS A 110 -33.19 -5.44 -8.27
C CYS A 110 -34.62 -4.93 -8.36
N GLU A 111 -35.31 -5.37 -9.40
CA GLU A 111 -36.71 -5.05 -9.66
C GLU A 111 -37.52 -6.34 -9.80
N THR A 112 -38.67 -6.41 -9.14
CA THR A 112 -39.55 -7.57 -9.27
C THR A 112 -40.38 -7.46 -10.54
N VAL A 113 -40.13 -8.34 -11.50
CA VAL A 113 -40.85 -8.45 -12.77
C VAL A 113 -41.49 -9.84 -12.85
N ASN A 114 -42.82 -9.90 -12.99
CA ASN A 114 -43.56 -11.17 -13.10
C ASN A 114 -43.26 -12.18 -11.96
N ASN A 115 -43.16 -11.72 -10.72
CA ASN A 115 -42.79 -12.50 -9.53
C ASN A 115 -41.36 -13.10 -9.54
N VAL A 116 -40.48 -12.57 -10.39
CA VAL A 116 -39.05 -12.89 -10.39
C VAL A 116 -38.29 -11.60 -10.09
N ASN A 117 -37.25 -11.67 -9.26
CA ASN A 117 -36.40 -10.51 -9.02
C ASN A 117 -35.32 -10.45 -10.11
N GLU A 118 -35.44 -9.48 -11.00
CA GLU A 118 -34.46 -9.18 -12.04
C GLU A 118 -33.44 -8.21 -11.48
N CYS A 119 -32.18 -8.62 -11.47
CA CYS A 119 -31.11 -7.94 -10.78
C CYS A 119 -29.97 -7.57 -11.73
N TYR A 120 -29.37 -6.43 -11.45
CA TYR A 120 -28.17 -5.90 -12.08
C TYR A 120 -27.10 -5.72 -11.01
N LEU A 121 -25.88 -6.13 -11.31
CA LEU A 121 -24.73 -6.00 -10.42
C LEU A 121 -23.48 -5.69 -11.23
N ASP A 122 -22.75 -4.66 -10.82
CA ASP A 122 -21.41 -4.38 -11.34
C ASP A 122 -20.42 -3.96 -10.26
N GLY A 123 -19.14 -4.01 -10.62
CA GLY A 123 -18.08 -3.69 -9.70
C GLY A 123 -16.71 -4.12 -10.20
N PHE A 124 -15.79 -4.30 -9.25
CA PHE A 124 -14.41 -4.65 -9.52
C PHE A 124 -13.97 -5.84 -8.68
N PHE A 125 -13.25 -6.75 -9.31
CA PHE A 125 -12.46 -7.76 -8.64
C PHE A 125 -11.00 -7.31 -8.58
N THR A 126 -10.39 -7.45 -7.41
CA THR A 126 -8.95 -7.32 -7.25
C THR A 126 -8.37 -8.69 -6.98
N PHE A 127 -7.51 -9.14 -7.88
CA PHE A 127 -6.74 -10.36 -7.75
C PHE A 127 -5.30 -10.02 -7.41
N ALA A 128 -4.65 -10.78 -6.53
CA ALA A 128 -3.23 -10.64 -6.21
C ALA A 128 -2.53 -12.00 -6.14
N ASP A 129 -1.26 -12.05 -6.54
CA ASP A 129 -0.40 -13.23 -6.34
C ASP A 129 0.54 -13.08 -5.12
N ASP A 130 1.33 -14.11 -4.86
CA ASP A 130 2.28 -14.15 -3.73
C ASP A 130 3.38 -13.07 -3.81
N PHE A 131 3.63 -12.53 -5.00
CA PHE A 131 4.56 -11.41 -5.22
C PHE A 131 3.86 -10.05 -5.17
N GLN A 132 2.60 -10.02 -4.73
CA GLN A 132 1.78 -8.82 -4.62
C GLN A 132 1.53 -8.16 -5.98
N ARG A 133 1.70 -8.86 -7.10
CA ARG A 133 1.24 -8.38 -8.41
C ARG A 133 -0.27 -8.42 -8.44
N THR A 134 -0.93 -7.40 -8.98
CA THR A 134 -2.40 -7.33 -9.00
C THR A 134 -3.00 -7.23 -10.39
N SER A 135 -4.17 -7.81 -10.57
CA SER A 135 -5.07 -7.58 -11.70
C SER A 135 -6.36 -6.99 -11.14
N ILE A 136 -6.81 -5.89 -11.73
CA ILE A 136 -8.12 -5.32 -11.45
C ILE A 136 -9.00 -5.63 -12.66
N ASP A 137 -10.17 -6.17 -12.41
CA ASP A 137 -11.11 -6.61 -13.43
C ASP A 137 -12.47 -6.02 -13.13
N TYR A 138 -12.98 -5.17 -14.03
CA TYR A 138 -14.36 -4.69 -13.96
C TYR A 138 -15.27 -5.82 -14.40
N PHE A 139 -16.34 -6.06 -13.65
CA PHE A 139 -17.33 -7.06 -13.96
C PHE A 139 -18.73 -6.46 -13.97
N ASN A 140 -19.60 -7.08 -14.76
CA ASN A 140 -21.00 -6.73 -14.88
C ASN A 140 -21.82 -8.01 -15.08
N VAL A 141 -22.98 -8.07 -14.42
CA VAL A 141 -23.88 -9.22 -14.43
C VAL A 141 -25.33 -8.77 -14.41
N GLU A 142 -26.13 -9.37 -15.28
CA GLU A 142 -27.59 -9.34 -15.24
C GLU A 142 -28.11 -10.74 -14.92
N TYR A 143 -28.99 -10.86 -13.92
CA TYR A 143 -29.45 -12.16 -13.43
C TYR A 143 -30.84 -12.11 -12.80
N ALA A 144 -31.54 -13.24 -12.87
CA ALA A 144 -32.82 -13.47 -12.20
C ALA A 144 -32.64 -14.29 -10.93
N VAL A 145 -33.28 -13.88 -9.85
CA VAL A 145 -33.38 -14.62 -8.60
C VAL A 145 -34.77 -15.26 -8.49
N HIS A 146 -34.79 -16.60 -8.45
CA HIS A 146 -35.95 -17.43 -8.17
C HIS A 146 -35.87 -18.02 -6.76
N ASP A 147 -36.95 -18.66 -6.30
CA ASP A 147 -37.04 -19.23 -4.94
C ASP A 147 -35.85 -20.13 -4.55
N ASN A 148 -35.37 -20.96 -5.48
CA ASN A 148 -34.32 -21.95 -5.22
C ASN A 148 -33.13 -21.88 -6.19
N SER A 149 -33.09 -20.88 -7.08
CA SER A 149 -32.07 -20.82 -8.12
C SER A 149 -31.84 -19.40 -8.62
N ILE A 150 -30.63 -19.15 -9.11
CA ILE A 150 -30.23 -17.93 -9.78
C ILE A 150 -29.87 -18.29 -11.23
N VAL A 151 -30.36 -17.49 -12.17
CA VAL A 151 -30.06 -17.64 -13.59
C VAL A 151 -29.36 -16.37 -14.05
N ILE A 152 -28.08 -16.48 -14.40
CA ILE A 152 -27.31 -15.39 -14.99
C ILE A 152 -27.70 -15.28 -16.46
N HIS A 153 -28.25 -14.14 -16.85
CA HIS A 153 -28.67 -13.85 -18.22
C HIS A 153 -27.49 -13.41 -19.07
N ASP A 154 -26.75 -12.41 -18.60
CA ASP A 154 -25.60 -11.85 -19.31
C ASP A 154 -24.51 -11.52 -18.31
N SER A 155 -23.25 -11.70 -18.72
CA SER A 155 -22.12 -11.43 -17.84
C SER A 155 -20.86 -11.14 -18.61
N PHE A 156 -20.09 -10.14 -18.19
CA PHE A 156 -18.75 -9.94 -18.71
C PHE A 156 -17.79 -9.46 -17.63
N ALA A 157 -16.52 -9.79 -17.83
CA ALA A 157 -15.42 -9.28 -17.05
C ALA A 157 -14.31 -8.80 -18.00
N VAL A 158 -13.76 -7.63 -17.73
CA VAL A 158 -12.69 -7.03 -18.53
C VAL A 158 -11.63 -6.43 -17.60
N ASN A 159 -10.36 -6.54 -17.98
CA ASN A 159 -9.28 -5.94 -17.23
C ASN A 159 -9.47 -4.41 -17.20
N ALA A 160 -9.53 -3.87 -16.00
CA ALA A 160 -9.63 -2.45 -15.75
C ALA A 160 -8.22 -1.84 -15.61
N PRO A 161 -8.00 -0.63 -16.13
CA PRO A 161 -6.73 0.07 -15.95
C PRO A 161 -6.58 0.48 -14.48
N PRO A 162 -5.38 0.34 -13.88
CA PRO A 162 -5.11 0.97 -12.59
C PRO A 162 -5.11 2.49 -12.73
N THR A 163 -5.52 3.20 -11.68
CA THR A 163 -5.44 4.67 -11.63
C THR A 163 -3.98 5.14 -11.71
N ILE A 164 -3.13 4.56 -10.86
CA ILE A 164 -1.67 4.73 -10.90
C ILE A 164 -1.07 3.36 -10.63
N PRO A 165 -0.32 2.77 -11.58
CA PRO A 165 0.28 1.47 -11.37
C PRO A 165 1.40 1.54 -10.33
N ARG A 166 1.43 0.56 -9.44
CA ARG A 166 2.55 0.33 -8.53
C ARG A 166 3.75 -0.13 -9.34
N LEU A 167 4.88 0.53 -9.13
CA LEU A 167 6.12 0.26 -9.83
C LEU A 167 7.21 -0.21 -8.87
N GLN A 168 8.04 -1.14 -9.32
CA GLN A 168 9.23 -1.58 -8.59
C GLN A 168 10.44 -1.50 -9.51
N ALA A 169 11.50 -0.84 -9.05
CA ALA A 169 12.74 -0.70 -9.78
C ALA A 169 13.86 -1.53 -9.13
N TYR A 170 14.63 -2.22 -9.96
CA TYR A 170 15.76 -3.04 -9.55
C TYR A 170 16.99 -2.68 -10.36
N ILE A 171 18.15 -2.72 -9.72
CA ILE A 171 19.46 -2.57 -10.35
C ILE A 171 20.17 -3.91 -10.21
N VAL A 172 20.60 -4.50 -11.31
CA VAL A 172 21.20 -5.84 -11.36
C VAL A 172 22.55 -5.76 -12.09
N PRO A 173 23.60 -6.41 -11.60
CA PRO A 173 24.84 -6.57 -12.37
C PRO A 173 24.56 -7.20 -13.74
N ARG A 174 25.17 -6.68 -14.81
CA ARG A 174 24.95 -7.15 -16.19
C ARG A 174 25.10 -8.66 -16.35
N GLU A 175 26.12 -9.23 -15.71
CA GLU A 175 26.42 -10.65 -15.79
C GLU A 175 25.26 -11.49 -15.25
N ASP A 176 24.70 -11.09 -14.10
CA ASP A 176 23.62 -11.81 -13.45
C ASP A 176 22.29 -11.62 -14.18
N PHE A 177 22.04 -10.41 -14.71
CA PHE A 177 20.90 -10.18 -15.62
C PHE A 177 20.93 -11.16 -16.80
N SER A 178 22.09 -11.35 -17.43
CA SER A 178 22.24 -12.27 -18.57
C SER A 178 21.91 -13.71 -18.18
N LYS A 179 22.38 -14.17 -17.00
CA LYS A 179 22.03 -15.50 -16.45
C LYS A 179 20.55 -15.65 -16.15
N VAL A 180 19.84 -14.59 -15.77
CA VAL A 180 18.38 -14.61 -15.56
C VAL A 180 17.66 -14.76 -16.88
N VAL A 181 17.99 -13.92 -17.88
CA VAL A 181 17.37 -13.95 -19.21
C VAL A 181 17.53 -15.31 -19.88
N ASP A 182 18.70 -15.95 -19.76
CA ASP A 182 18.96 -17.26 -20.35
C ASP A 182 18.11 -18.40 -19.74
N ARG A 183 17.69 -18.26 -18.49
CA ARG A 183 16.97 -19.30 -17.73
C ARG A 183 15.47 -19.04 -17.62
N ALA A 184 15.03 -17.80 -17.72
CA ALA A 184 13.64 -17.44 -17.54
C ALA A 184 12.77 -17.94 -18.70
N ASP A 185 11.68 -18.64 -18.37
CA ASP A 185 10.70 -19.19 -19.32
C ASP A 185 9.32 -18.55 -19.21
N SER A 186 9.15 -17.68 -18.22
CA SER A 186 7.90 -17.05 -17.83
C SER A 186 8.17 -15.71 -17.15
N TYR A 187 7.18 -14.81 -17.15
CA TYR A 187 7.31 -13.53 -16.43
C TYR A 187 7.61 -13.76 -14.93
N TYR A 188 7.01 -14.78 -14.33
CA TYR A 188 7.27 -15.17 -12.93
C TYR A 188 8.74 -15.49 -12.71
N SER A 189 9.31 -16.40 -13.50
CA SER A 189 10.72 -16.80 -13.39
C SER A 189 11.69 -15.64 -13.67
N PHE A 190 11.32 -14.75 -14.61
CA PHE A 190 12.08 -13.54 -14.90
C PHE A 190 12.08 -12.59 -13.71
N TYR A 191 10.91 -12.22 -13.19
CA TYR A 191 10.77 -11.32 -12.03
C TYR A 191 11.51 -11.89 -10.80
N ALA A 192 11.26 -13.14 -10.44
CA ALA A 192 11.92 -13.78 -9.30
C ALA A 192 13.44 -13.83 -9.45
N GLY A 193 13.93 -14.12 -10.67
CA GLY A 193 15.35 -14.08 -11.00
C GLY A 193 15.94 -12.69 -10.78
N ILE A 194 15.31 -11.64 -11.31
CA ILE A 194 15.75 -10.25 -11.14
C ILE A 194 15.78 -9.85 -9.67
N VAL A 195 14.72 -10.11 -8.91
CA VAL A 195 14.67 -9.79 -7.47
C VAL A 195 15.81 -10.47 -6.71
N SER A 196 16.09 -11.74 -7.03
CA SER A 196 17.15 -12.50 -6.37
C SER A 196 18.58 -12.06 -6.72
N SER A 197 18.77 -11.40 -7.86
CA SER A 197 20.07 -10.95 -8.37
C SER A 197 20.30 -9.45 -8.22
N ALA A 198 19.30 -8.70 -7.76
CA ALA A 198 19.39 -7.25 -7.62
C ALA A 198 20.34 -6.83 -6.49
N HIS A 199 20.98 -5.69 -6.69
CA HIS A 199 21.72 -4.99 -5.65
C HIS A 199 20.81 -4.67 -4.47
N ASN A 200 21.34 -4.80 -3.26
CA ASN A 200 20.64 -4.37 -2.07
C ASN A 200 20.65 -2.84 -1.98
N ILE A 201 19.49 -2.23 -2.21
CA ILE A 201 19.29 -0.78 -2.13
C ILE A 201 18.96 -0.30 -0.71
N VAL A 202 18.85 -1.20 0.27
CA VAL A 202 18.76 -0.83 1.68
C VAL A 202 20.16 -0.49 2.17
N PRO A 203 20.40 0.74 2.66
CA PRO A 203 21.71 1.12 3.19
C PRO A 203 22.00 0.39 4.50
N THR A 204 23.25 0.02 4.70
CA THR A 204 23.75 -0.48 5.98
C THR A 204 23.90 0.67 7.00
N ASP A 205 23.98 0.34 8.29
CA ASP A 205 24.20 1.35 9.36
C ASP A 205 25.50 2.15 9.17
N GLU A 206 26.52 1.56 8.53
CA GLU A 206 27.74 2.29 8.19
C GLU A 206 27.52 3.24 7.03
N GLU A 207 26.89 2.79 5.95
CA GLU A 207 26.56 3.63 4.80
C GLU A 207 25.64 4.79 5.20
N GLN A 208 24.66 4.55 6.08
CA GLN A 208 23.77 5.58 6.62
C GLN A 208 24.58 6.67 7.36
N ARG A 209 25.50 6.27 8.24
CA ARG A 209 26.37 7.22 8.98
C ARG A 209 27.30 7.98 8.05
N GLN A 210 27.85 7.31 7.04
CA GLN A 210 28.70 7.95 6.03
C GLN A 210 27.89 8.95 5.21
N HIS A 211 26.68 8.58 4.79
CA HIS A 211 25.77 9.44 4.04
C HIS A 211 25.36 10.67 4.86
N GLU A 212 24.96 10.52 6.12
CA GLU A 212 24.65 11.64 7.03
C GLU A 212 25.85 12.58 7.23
N LYS A 213 27.06 12.01 7.36
CA LYS A 213 28.28 12.79 7.45
C LYS A 213 28.53 13.56 6.16
N LEU A 214 28.35 12.93 4.99
CA LEU A 214 28.47 13.58 3.69
C LEU A 214 27.44 14.70 3.52
N GLU A 215 26.19 14.48 3.93
CA GLU A 215 25.13 15.51 3.91
C GLU A 215 25.53 16.75 4.71
N GLN A 216 26.22 16.58 5.84
CA GLN A 216 26.70 17.66 6.70
C GLN A 216 28.02 18.32 6.23
N MET A 217 28.76 17.68 5.31
CA MET A 217 30.01 18.23 4.76
C MET A 217 29.78 19.35 3.76
N SER A 218 30.68 20.33 3.78
CA SER A 218 30.78 21.34 2.73
C SER A 218 31.23 20.72 1.40
N PHE A 219 30.93 21.39 0.28
CA PHE A 219 31.33 20.96 -1.06
C PHE A 219 32.84 20.63 -1.17
N PHE A 220 33.70 21.47 -0.57
CA PHE A 220 35.16 21.28 -0.58
C PHE A 220 35.63 20.08 0.24
N GLU A 221 34.92 19.71 1.32
CA GLU A 221 35.24 18.52 2.12
C GLU A 221 34.84 17.24 1.39
N ARG A 222 33.71 17.25 0.67
CA ARG A 222 33.29 16.13 -0.17
C ARG A 222 34.28 15.82 -1.29
N LEU A 223 34.83 16.86 -1.94
CA LEU A 223 35.87 16.69 -2.96
C LEU A 223 37.16 16.03 -2.42
N ARG A 224 37.45 16.19 -1.12
CA ARG A 224 38.66 15.63 -0.48
C ARG A 224 38.45 14.26 0.17
N SER A 225 37.21 13.87 0.47
CA SER A 225 36.92 12.64 1.22
C SER A 225 37.16 11.35 0.44
N GLY A 226 37.30 11.42 -0.89
CA GLY A 226 37.81 10.32 -1.72
C GLY A 226 36.94 9.06 -1.71
N VAL A 227 35.67 9.13 -1.30
CA VAL A 227 34.74 8.00 -1.36
C VAL A 227 34.38 7.75 -2.82
N THR A 228 35.26 7.07 -3.55
CA THR A 228 35.04 6.68 -4.94
C THR A 228 34.43 5.29 -4.96
N ARG A 229 33.12 5.22 -5.17
CA ARG A 229 32.47 3.96 -5.55
C ARG A 229 32.82 3.65 -7.00
N GLU A 230 33.19 2.40 -7.29
CA GLU A 230 33.54 2.01 -8.66
C GLU A 230 32.29 1.89 -9.53
N ARG A 231 32.41 2.24 -10.81
CA ARG A 231 31.31 2.02 -11.77
C ARG A 231 31.27 0.55 -12.12
N GLU A 232 30.08 0.00 -12.13
CA GLU A 232 29.81 -1.36 -12.59
C GLU A 232 28.90 -1.30 -13.83
N ASP A 233 28.98 -2.31 -14.69
CA ASP A 233 27.99 -2.47 -15.76
C ASP A 233 26.70 -3.04 -15.16
N ASN A 234 25.68 -2.20 -15.08
CA ASN A 234 24.43 -2.48 -14.41
C ASN A 234 23.27 -2.42 -15.40
N VAL A 235 22.24 -3.20 -15.13
CA VAL A 235 20.95 -3.18 -15.82
C VAL A 235 19.89 -2.73 -14.83
N VAL A 236 19.10 -1.75 -15.22
CA VAL A 236 17.94 -1.29 -14.47
C VAL A 236 16.69 -1.88 -15.08
N ILE A 237 15.82 -2.42 -14.24
CA ILE A 237 14.53 -2.98 -14.63
C ILE A 237 13.43 -2.32 -13.79
N ILE A 238 12.41 -1.78 -14.45
CA ILE A 238 11.24 -1.18 -13.82
C ILE A 238 10.02 -2.03 -14.16
N PHE A 239 9.49 -2.75 -13.17
CA PHE A 239 8.31 -3.57 -13.30
C PHE A 239 7.03 -2.79 -12.97
N ALA A 240 6.01 -2.92 -13.80
CA ALA A 240 4.63 -2.62 -13.42
C ALA A 240 4.06 -3.82 -12.66
N MET A 241 3.75 -3.60 -11.38
CA MET A 241 3.20 -4.61 -10.48
C MET A 241 1.69 -4.73 -10.58
N ASP A 242 1.03 -3.80 -11.27
CA ASP A 242 -0.38 -3.87 -11.61
C ASP A 242 -0.50 -4.18 -13.10
N ARG A 243 -1.38 -5.12 -13.45
CA ARG A 243 -1.59 -5.54 -14.83
C ARG A 243 -2.19 -4.39 -15.64
N LEU A 244 -1.48 -3.99 -16.69
CA LEU A 244 -1.88 -2.89 -17.56
C LEU A 244 -2.77 -3.40 -18.70
N THR A 245 -3.78 -2.62 -19.06
CA THR A 245 -4.64 -2.92 -20.21
C THR A 245 -3.83 -2.93 -21.51
N PRO A 246 -4.28 -3.64 -22.57
CA PRO A 246 -3.54 -3.71 -23.83
C PRO A 246 -3.23 -2.35 -24.45
N ASN A 247 -4.15 -1.40 -24.33
CA ASN A 247 -4.07 -0.07 -24.94
C ASN A 247 -3.41 0.99 -24.03
N ALA A 248 -3.08 0.67 -22.77
CA ALA A 248 -2.35 1.60 -21.93
C ALA A 248 -0.95 1.86 -22.50
N GLU A 249 -0.36 3.02 -22.21
CA GLU A 249 1.05 3.29 -22.46
C GLU A 249 1.87 3.21 -21.17
N PHE A 250 3.10 2.71 -21.28
CA PHE A 250 4.07 2.65 -20.19
C PHE A 250 5.44 3.01 -20.75
N GLU A 251 5.96 4.17 -20.35
CA GLU A 251 7.20 4.73 -20.90
C GLU A 251 8.17 5.08 -19.78
N VAL A 252 9.45 4.77 -19.96
CA VAL A 252 10.51 5.18 -19.06
C VAL A 252 11.44 6.18 -19.75
N GLN A 253 11.75 7.27 -19.06
CA GLN A 253 12.73 8.27 -19.45
C GLN A 253 13.85 8.35 -18.43
N VAL A 254 15.09 8.28 -18.88
CA VAL A 254 16.28 8.32 -18.03
C VAL A 254 16.98 9.65 -18.27
N THR A 255 17.08 10.53 -17.27
CA THR A 255 17.49 11.92 -17.50
C THR A 255 18.54 12.39 -16.49
N GLU A 256 19.42 13.31 -16.89
CA GLU A 256 20.43 13.89 -15.99
C GLU A 256 19.81 14.75 -14.88
N SER A 257 18.61 15.29 -15.13
CA SER A 257 17.89 16.12 -14.18
C SER A 257 16.37 15.90 -14.26
N LEU A 258 15.65 16.32 -13.23
CA LEU A 258 14.18 16.28 -13.18
C LEU A 258 13.51 17.11 -14.30
N TYR A 259 14.18 18.14 -14.81
CA TYR A 259 13.64 19.05 -15.82
C TYR A 259 14.00 18.67 -17.25
N SER A 260 15.04 17.85 -17.43
CA SER A 260 15.40 17.37 -18.76
C SER A 260 14.30 16.46 -19.31
N SER A 261 13.94 16.69 -20.57
CA SER A 261 13.05 15.84 -21.37
C SER A 261 13.82 14.86 -22.26
N ASN A 262 15.13 15.07 -22.45
CA ASN A 262 15.96 14.22 -23.29
C ASN A 262 16.40 12.99 -22.49
N SER A 263 15.97 11.81 -22.95
CA SER A 263 16.40 10.55 -22.37
C SER A 263 17.85 10.25 -22.76
N LEU A 264 18.66 9.86 -21.79
CA LEU A 264 20.06 9.46 -21.91
C LEU A 264 20.22 8.09 -22.59
N VAL A 265 19.21 7.25 -22.44
CA VAL A 265 19.15 5.91 -23.01
C VAL A 265 17.73 5.64 -23.52
N THR A 266 17.61 4.69 -24.44
CA THR A 266 16.32 4.18 -24.90
C THR A 266 16.04 2.85 -24.21
N PRO A 267 15.06 2.75 -23.31
CA PRO A 267 14.71 1.49 -22.67
C PRO A 267 14.10 0.50 -23.67
N GLU A 268 14.35 -0.78 -23.42
CA GLU A 268 13.64 -1.89 -24.04
C GLU A 268 12.46 -2.32 -23.16
N TYR A 269 11.42 -2.88 -23.77
CA TYR A 269 10.19 -3.21 -23.07
C TYR A 269 9.83 -4.68 -23.22
N ILE A 270 9.43 -5.30 -22.12
CA ILE A 270 8.78 -6.60 -22.10
C ILE A 270 7.30 -6.39 -21.81
N ASN A 271 6.44 -7.07 -22.57
CA ASN A 271 5.01 -7.13 -22.31
C ASN A 271 4.56 -8.60 -22.33
N TYR A 272 4.18 -9.10 -21.15
CA TYR A 272 3.58 -10.41 -21.01
C TYR A 272 2.11 -10.22 -20.62
N GLN A 273 1.24 -10.05 -21.62
CA GLN A 273 -0.22 -9.97 -21.42
C GLN A 273 -0.67 -8.86 -20.45
N GLY A 274 -0.02 -7.71 -20.48
CA GLY A 274 -0.28 -6.59 -19.58
C GLY A 274 0.70 -6.48 -18.41
N TRP A 275 1.51 -7.53 -18.15
CA TRP A 275 2.65 -7.44 -17.25
C TRP A 275 3.82 -6.78 -17.97
N ARG A 276 4.09 -5.52 -17.64
CA ARG A 276 5.09 -4.72 -18.35
C ARG A 276 6.35 -4.52 -17.53
N ALA A 277 7.48 -4.46 -18.22
CA ALA A 277 8.74 -4.05 -17.64
C ALA A 277 9.53 -3.19 -18.64
N ALA A 278 10.19 -2.15 -18.15
CA ALA A 278 11.16 -1.37 -18.92
C ALA A 278 12.58 -1.72 -18.46
N ILE A 279 13.51 -1.87 -19.39
CA ILE A 279 14.86 -2.37 -19.15
C ILE A 279 15.86 -1.46 -19.85
N PHE A 280 16.92 -1.04 -19.15
CA PHE A 280 18.05 -0.36 -19.79
C PHE A 280 19.36 -0.68 -19.07
N GLY A 281 20.47 -0.66 -19.81
CA GLY A 281 21.82 -0.87 -19.26
C GLY A 281 22.59 0.44 -19.12
N GLY A 282 23.59 0.45 -18.24
CA GLY A 282 24.52 1.56 -18.10
C GLY A 282 25.71 1.23 -17.21
N ASN A 283 26.85 1.86 -17.48
CA ASN A 283 28.02 1.80 -16.61
C ASN A 283 27.94 2.93 -15.57
N PHE A 284 27.54 2.61 -14.35
CA PHE A 284 27.37 3.58 -13.27
C PHE A 284 27.60 2.98 -11.88
N ALA A 285 27.80 3.85 -10.89
CA ALA A 285 28.01 3.50 -9.49
C ALA A 285 26.83 3.97 -8.62
N ILE A 286 26.25 3.05 -7.84
CA ILE A 286 25.17 3.32 -6.87
C ILE A 286 25.67 4.30 -5.79
N ASP A 287 24.84 5.28 -5.40
CA ASP A 287 25.13 6.47 -4.56
C ASP A 287 26.28 7.38 -5.01
N ARG A 288 26.70 7.30 -6.27
CA ARG A 288 27.74 8.20 -6.79
C ARG A 288 27.32 8.90 -8.06
N ASP A 289 26.84 8.14 -9.04
CA ASP A 289 26.34 8.72 -10.28
C ASP A 289 24.85 9.06 -10.11
N ASN A 290 24.44 10.27 -10.45
CA ASN A 290 23.07 10.73 -10.28
C ASN A 290 22.38 10.88 -11.63
N PHE A 291 21.26 10.18 -11.79
CA PHE A 291 20.31 10.36 -12.88
C PHE A 291 18.92 9.98 -12.37
N TYR A 292 17.90 10.41 -13.10
CA TYR A 292 16.50 10.22 -12.74
C TYR A 292 15.85 9.28 -13.73
N ILE A 293 15.09 8.33 -13.20
CA ILE A 293 14.32 7.37 -13.98
C ILE A 293 12.86 7.71 -13.76
N LYS A 294 12.23 8.30 -14.77
CA LYS A 294 10.84 8.73 -14.74
C LYS A 294 10.01 7.69 -15.47
N ALA A 295 9.12 7.01 -14.76
CA ALA A 295 8.20 6.05 -15.33
C ALA A 295 6.84 6.71 -15.47
N TYR A 296 6.37 6.80 -16.71
CA TYR A 296 5.10 7.39 -17.08
C TYR A 296 4.10 6.32 -17.47
N TYR A 297 2.84 6.61 -17.16
CA TYR A 297 1.71 5.75 -17.46
C TYR A 297 0.60 6.58 -18.09
N GLU A 298 0.02 6.06 -19.16
CA GLU A 298 -1.17 6.61 -19.79
C GLU A 298 -2.24 5.52 -19.82
N PRO A 299 -3.36 5.66 -19.08
CA PRO A 299 -4.43 4.69 -19.14
C PRO A 299 -5.10 4.70 -20.52
N ALA A 300 -5.63 3.56 -20.95
CA ALA A 300 -6.34 3.46 -22.22
C ALA A 300 -7.57 4.40 -22.25
N ILE A 301 -7.72 5.14 -23.36
CA ILE A 301 -8.74 6.19 -23.61
C ILE A 301 -10.19 5.66 -23.51
N ASP A 302 -10.37 4.35 -23.61
CA ASP A 302 -11.70 3.74 -23.80
C ASP A 302 -12.63 3.81 -22.57
N ILE A 303 -12.10 4.13 -21.37
CA ILE A 303 -12.85 4.10 -20.10
C ILE A 303 -12.94 5.49 -19.42
N TYR A 304 -12.00 6.40 -19.70
CA TYR A 304 -11.99 7.76 -19.12
C TYR A 304 -12.24 8.81 -20.22
N PRO A 305 -13.45 9.40 -20.29
CA PRO A 305 -13.86 10.30 -21.39
C PRO A 305 -13.14 11.66 -21.38
N ASP A 306 -12.51 12.03 -20.27
CA ASP A 306 -11.72 13.24 -20.14
C ASP A 306 -10.25 12.88 -20.34
N GLY A 307 -9.72 13.19 -21.54
CA GLY A 307 -8.41 12.76 -22.05
C GLY A 307 -7.31 12.64 -21.01
N THR A 308 -6.58 11.53 -21.07
CA THR A 308 -5.67 11.12 -20.01
C THR A 308 -4.35 11.87 -20.12
N GLU A 309 -4.11 12.82 -19.21
CA GLU A 309 -2.77 13.36 -19.01
C GLU A 309 -1.83 12.22 -18.62
N ARG A 310 -0.73 12.10 -19.35
CA ARG A 310 0.39 11.21 -19.04
C ARG A 310 0.82 11.37 -17.57
N ILE A 311 0.66 10.33 -16.77
CA ILE A 311 0.88 10.35 -15.32
C ILE A 311 2.31 9.94 -14.99
N LEU A 312 3.00 10.69 -14.14
CA LEU A 312 4.27 10.23 -13.55
C LEU A 312 3.98 9.18 -12.46
N ALA A 313 4.00 7.90 -12.85
CA ALA A 313 3.70 6.78 -11.95
C ALA A 313 4.88 6.40 -11.04
N GLY A 314 6.11 6.75 -11.41
CA GLY A 314 7.28 6.51 -10.56
C GLY A 314 8.47 7.40 -10.89
N LEU A 315 9.25 7.71 -9.86
CA LEU A 315 10.49 8.46 -9.95
C LEU A 315 11.56 7.73 -9.15
N PHE A 316 12.61 7.27 -9.81
CA PHE A 316 13.69 6.51 -9.19
C PHE A 316 15.06 7.14 -9.47
N THR A 317 16.04 6.80 -8.64
CA THR A 317 17.45 7.17 -8.78
C THR A 317 18.31 5.94 -8.47
N PRO A 318 19.58 5.92 -8.89
CA PRO A 318 20.53 4.87 -8.50
C PRO A 318 21.07 5.08 -7.07
N GLU A 319 20.33 5.78 -6.21
CA GLU A 319 20.67 6.01 -4.81
C GLU A 319 19.93 4.98 -3.94
N LYS A 320 20.60 4.48 -2.90
CA LYS A 320 20.03 3.65 -1.86
C LYS A 320 18.95 4.42 -1.09
N ASP A 321 18.03 3.69 -0.47
CA ASP A 321 16.87 4.25 0.21
C ASP A 321 17.19 4.82 1.61
N TYR A 322 18.03 5.84 1.68
CA TYR A 322 18.41 6.50 2.94
C TYR A 322 17.22 7.21 3.62
N GLU A 323 16.33 7.85 2.85
CA GLU A 323 15.18 8.59 3.38
C GLU A 323 14.07 7.66 3.89
N GLY A 324 13.80 6.54 3.20
CA GLY A 324 12.85 5.54 3.65
C GLY A 324 13.26 4.93 4.99
N GLN A 325 14.56 4.63 5.18
CA GLN A 325 15.07 4.15 6.47
C GLN A 325 14.92 5.19 7.60
N LYS A 326 15.18 6.48 7.32
CA LYS A 326 14.95 7.57 8.30
C LYS A 326 13.48 7.62 8.72
N LYS A 327 12.53 7.41 7.80
CA LYS A 327 11.08 7.39 8.11
C LYS A 327 10.69 6.19 8.97
N VAL A 328 11.11 4.98 8.60
CA VAL A 328 10.84 3.75 9.38
C VAL A 328 11.40 3.87 10.80
N GLN A 329 12.60 4.43 10.96
CA GLN A 329 13.20 4.64 12.27
C GLN A 329 12.40 5.64 13.12
N ARG A 330 11.93 6.75 12.52
CA ARG A 330 11.03 7.71 13.20
C ARG A 330 9.72 7.07 13.63
N GLU A 331 9.12 6.25 12.77
CA GLU A 331 7.86 5.54 13.05
C GLU A 331 8.02 4.50 14.18
N ARG A 332 9.12 3.74 14.18
CA ARG A 332 9.44 2.83 15.29
C ARG A 332 9.64 3.59 16.60
N MET A 333 10.31 4.74 16.55
CA MET A 333 10.50 5.61 17.71
C MET A 333 9.19 6.25 18.19
N SER A 334 8.25 6.57 17.30
CA SER A 334 6.93 7.09 17.69
C SER A 334 6.05 5.99 18.29
N GLN A 335 6.04 4.79 17.70
CA GLN A 335 5.31 3.64 18.24
C GLN A 335 5.84 3.19 19.61
N GLN A 336 7.16 3.29 19.83
CA GLN A 336 7.76 3.06 21.15
C GLN A 336 7.40 4.15 22.18
N ARG A 337 7.17 5.40 21.75
CA ARG A 337 6.74 6.50 22.62
C ARG A 337 5.25 6.44 22.99
N GLU A 338 4.44 5.69 22.26
CA GLU A 338 3.00 5.50 22.59
C GLU A 338 2.76 4.43 23.67
N HIS A 339 3.77 3.62 24.02
CA HIS A 339 3.65 2.56 25.05
C HIS A 339 3.97 2.98 26.48
N THR A 340 4.26 4.26 26.75
CA THR A 340 4.20 4.82 28.12
C THR A 340 2.82 5.43 28.34
N PRO A 341 2.02 4.97 29.32
CA PRO A 341 0.74 5.60 29.64
C PRO A 341 0.97 7.08 29.94
N ARG A 342 0.49 7.99 29.08
CA ARG A 342 0.55 9.42 29.37
C ARG A 342 -0.35 9.68 30.57
N GLU A 343 0.18 10.22 31.66
CA GLU A 343 -0.63 10.69 32.79
C GLU A 343 -1.71 11.66 32.30
N GLY A 344 -2.95 11.47 32.72
CA GLY A 344 -4.07 12.34 32.37
C GLY A 344 -4.21 13.53 33.33
N PRO A 345 -5.16 14.45 33.06
CA PRO A 345 -5.31 15.69 33.83
C PRO A 345 -5.53 15.49 35.34
N LEU A 346 -6.14 14.39 35.79
CA LEU A 346 -6.35 14.07 37.21
C LEU A 346 -5.07 13.59 37.90
N SER A 347 -4.30 12.72 37.24
CA SER A 347 -3.00 12.24 37.72
C SER A 347 -1.93 13.33 37.71
N ARG A 348 -2.01 14.29 36.78
CA ARG A 348 -1.15 15.50 36.77
C ARG A 348 -1.62 16.59 37.74
N GLY A 349 -2.88 16.54 38.17
CA GLY A 349 -3.48 17.55 39.04
C GLY A 349 -3.86 18.86 38.32
N GLU A 350 -4.06 18.80 37.01
CA GLU A 350 -4.57 19.89 36.16
C GLU A 350 -6.08 20.08 36.34
N SER A 351 -6.78 19.03 36.76
CA SER A 351 -8.19 19.08 37.19
C SER A 351 -8.27 18.50 38.59
N VAL A 352 -8.95 19.18 39.50
CA VAL A 352 -9.07 18.76 40.91
C VAL A 352 -10.50 18.35 41.18
N LEU A 353 -10.70 17.10 41.58
CA LEU A 353 -12.00 16.58 41.96
C LEU A 353 -12.36 17.06 43.36
N ASP A 354 -13.64 17.33 43.59
CA ASP A 354 -14.19 17.64 44.91
C ASP A 354 -15.12 16.53 45.41
N THR A 355 -14.81 15.95 46.56
CA THR A 355 -15.67 14.95 47.22
C THR A 355 -17.05 15.48 47.64
N SER A 356 -17.24 16.80 47.70
CA SER A 356 -18.54 17.41 47.96
C SER A 356 -19.43 17.47 46.71
N ASP A 357 -18.82 17.47 45.53
CA ASP A 357 -19.54 17.34 44.26
C ASP A 357 -19.88 15.87 43.99
N ARG A 358 -21.14 15.63 43.62
CA ARG A 358 -21.66 14.27 43.48
C ARG A 358 -21.07 13.55 42.26
N SER A 359 -20.71 14.26 41.20
CA SER A 359 -20.14 13.66 39.99
C SER A 359 -18.67 13.30 40.20
N ASP A 360 -17.91 14.20 40.84
CA ASP A 360 -16.52 13.97 41.23
C ASP A 360 -16.39 12.85 42.27
N ALA A 361 -17.26 12.84 43.28
CA ALA A 361 -17.32 11.77 44.27
C ALA A 361 -17.55 10.39 43.63
N ARG A 362 -18.35 10.29 42.56
CA ARG A 362 -18.52 9.03 41.82
C ARG A 362 -17.24 8.60 41.12
N ILE A 363 -16.51 9.53 40.51
CA ILE A 363 -15.23 9.23 39.84
C ILE A 363 -14.23 8.68 40.86
N ILE A 364 -14.14 9.29 42.05
CA ILE A 364 -13.26 8.85 43.13
C ILE A 364 -13.70 7.48 43.68
N GLN A 365 -15.00 7.30 43.98
CA GLN A 365 -15.56 6.02 44.45
C GLN A 365 -15.33 4.89 43.44
N THR A 366 -15.50 5.17 42.15
CA THR A 366 -15.26 4.22 41.06
C THR A 366 -13.81 3.77 41.06
N ARG A 367 -12.88 4.73 41.15
CA ARG A 367 -11.46 4.41 41.14
C ARG A 367 -11.02 3.63 42.40
N LEU A 368 -11.54 4.01 43.57
CA LEU A 368 -11.32 3.25 44.80
C LEU A 368 -11.90 1.82 44.70
N ALA A 369 -13.01 1.63 44.01
CA ALA A 369 -13.60 0.30 43.77
C ALA A 369 -12.78 -0.54 42.79
N GLU A 370 -12.30 0.06 41.69
CA GLU A 370 -11.39 -0.61 40.74
C GLU A 370 -10.11 -1.13 41.43
N LEU A 371 -9.61 -0.38 42.41
CA LEU A 371 -8.44 -0.75 43.20
C LEU A 371 -8.77 -1.68 44.39
N GLY A 372 -10.04 -2.04 44.57
CA GLY A 372 -10.50 -2.98 45.61
C GLY A 372 -10.71 -2.38 47.00
N TYR A 373 -10.61 -1.06 47.17
CA TYR A 373 -10.79 -0.37 48.46
C TYR A 373 -12.26 -0.03 48.78
N TYR A 374 -13.11 0.09 47.76
CA TYR A 374 -14.53 0.45 47.91
C TYR A 374 -15.45 -0.64 47.35
N ASN A 375 -16.32 -1.21 48.19
CA ASN A 375 -17.20 -2.33 47.84
C ASN A 375 -18.69 -2.02 48.01
N MET A 376 -19.03 -0.74 48.22
CA MET A 376 -20.41 -0.24 48.34
C MET A 376 -20.89 0.34 47.01
N ILE A 377 -22.16 0.78 46.98
CA ILE A 377 -22.76 1.41 45.79
C ILE A 377 -22.01 2.71 45.46
N ILE A 378 -21.67 2.90 44.18
CA ILE A 378 -21.11 4.14 43.63
C ILE A 378 -22.26 5.11 43.35
N ASP A 379 -22.63 5.91 44.34
CA ASP A 379 -23.79 6.80 44.31
C ASP A 379 -23.43 8.30 44.29
N GLY A 380 -22.16 8.61 44.53
CA GLY A 380 -21.62 9.96 44.68
C GLY A 380 -21.84 10.58 46.06
N LEU A 381 -22.30 9.80 47.05
CA LEU A 381 -22.49 10.27 48.42
C LEU A 381 -21.22 10.01 49.25
N TRP A 382 -20.54 11.08 49.64
CA TRP A 382 -19.28 10.99 50.40
C TRP A 382 -19.50 10.74 51.91
N GLY A 383 -19.99 9.54 52.22
CA GLY A 383 -20.29 9.07 53.58
C GLY A 383 -19.14 8.34 54.28
N PRO A 384 -19.39 7.77 55.48
CA PRO A 384 -18.40 7.02 56.26
C PRO A 384 -17.71 5.90 55.47
N GLY A 385 -18.47 5.22 54.59
CA GLY A 385 -17.92 4.18 53.73
C GLY A 385 -16.89 4.67 52.71
N SER A 386 -17.11 5.84 52.11
CA SER A 386 -16.16 6.45 51.17
C SER A 386 -14.90 6.93 51.89
N ARG A 387 -15.05 7.50 53.09
CA ARG A 387 -13.91 7.90 53.94
C ARG A 387 -13.07 6.70 54.37
N GLY A 388 -13.70 5.61 54.78
CA GLY A 388 -12.99 4.38 55.16
C GLY A 388 -12.23 3.72 54.01
N ALA A 389 -12.75 3.77 52.78
CA ALA A 389 -12.05 3.29 51.59
C ALA A 389 -10.88 4.20 51.21
N LEU A 390 -11.07 5.52 51.28
CA LEU A 390 -10.00 6.49 51.03
C LEU A 390 -8.85 6.33 52.02
N GLU A 391 -9.15 6.19 53.32
CA GLU A 391 -8.13 6.00 54.35
C GLU A 391 -7.32 4.70 54.14
N GLN A 392 -7.97 3.63 53.70
CA GLN A 392 -7.29 2.37 53.36
C GLN A 392 -6.34 2.56 52.17
N PHE A 393 -6.81 3.19 51.11
CA PHE A 393 -5.98 3.53 49.95
C PHE A 393 -4.79 4.42 50.33
N GLN A 394 -5.02 5.48 51.12
CA GLN A 394 -3.96 6.37 51.56
C GLN A 394 -2.87 5.61 52.32
N ARG A 395 -3.26 4.73 53.26
CA ARG A 395 -2.31 3.91 54.02
C ARG A 395 -1.55 2.91 53.15
N SER A 396 -2.21 2.23 52.21
CA SER A 396 -1.55 1.29 51.31
C SER A 396 -0.57 1.97 50.36
N SER A 397 -0.83 3.22 49.99
CA SER A 397 -0.01 4.02 49.08
C SER A 397 1.04 4.86 49.81
N GLY A 398 1.24 4.66 51.12
CA GLY A 398 2.23 5.39 51.92
C GLY A 398 1.90 6.86 52.16
N LEU A 399 0.65 7.26 51.98
CA LEU A 399 0.15 8.62 52.20
C LEU A 399 -0.42 8.79 53.61
N GLU A 400 -0.41 10.02 54.11
CA GLU A 400 -1.08 10.37 55.35
C GLU A 400 -2.61 10.30 55.17
N ALA A 401 -3.31 9.68 56.12
CA ALA A 401 -4.77 9.51 56.10
C ALA A 401 -5.50 10.81 56.50
N SER A 402 -5.26 11.89 55.75
CA SER A 402 -5.74 13.25 56.03
C SER A 402 -7.01 13.64 55.26
N GLY A 403 -7.61 12.68 54.54
CA GLY A 403 -8.77 12.93 53.68
C GLY A 403 -8.36 13.35 52.26
N TRP A 404 -9.33 13.76 51.46
CA TRP A 404 -9.11 14.02 50.03
C TRP A 404 -8.23 15.24 49.79
N ASN A 405 -7.15 15.07 49.02
CA ASN A 405 -6.23 16.14 48.65
C ASN A 405 -5.55 15.83 47.31
N LEU A 406 -4.88 16.83 46.73
CA LEU A 406 -4.25 16.73 45.41
C LEU A 406 -3.22 15.59 45.34
N GLN A 407 -2.42 15.39 46.38
CA GLN A 407 -1.42 14.31 46.42
C GLN A 407 -2.10 12.93 46.35
N THR A 408 -3.20 12.77 47.07
CA THR A 408 -4.01 11.54 47.05
C THR A 408 -4.66 11.32 45.69
N GLN A 409 -5.18 12.39 45.06
CA GLN A 409 -5.73 12.30 43.71
C GLN A 409 -4.67 11.84 42.70
N ARG A 410 -3.49 12.47 42.71
CA ARG A 410 -2.40 12.11 41.79
C ARG A 410 -2.05 10.63 41.89
N SER A 411 -1.85 10.15 43.11
CA SER A 411 -1.54 8.74 43.39
C SER A 411 -2.71 7.81 43.01
N LEU A 412 -3.95 8.21 43.26
CA LEU A 412 -5.14 7.38 42.96
C LEU A 412 -5.33 7.16 41.46
N PHE A 413 -4.99 8.16 40.64
CA PHE A 413 -5.14 8.13 39.18
C PHE A 413 -3.83 7.85 38.42
N GLU A 414 -2.73 7.58 39.12
CA GLU A 414 -1.44 7.27 38.50
C GLU A 414 -1.56 6.10 37.49
N GLY A 415 -0.98 6.27 36.30
CA GLY A 415 -0.99 5.25 35.24
C GLY A 415 -2.34 5.01 34.54
N THR A 416 -3.40 5.77 34.87
CA THR A 416 -4.74 5.56 34.28
C THR A 416 -4.99 6.28 32.97
N GLY A 417 -4.14 7.24 32.61
CA GLY A 417 -4.42 8.16 31.50
C GLY A 417 -5.52 9.19 31.79
N ARG A 418 -6.01 9.27 33.03
CA ARG A 418 -7.02 10.22 33.49
C ARG A 418 -6.46 11.33 34.35
#